data_AF-A0A7V9T8Q0-F1
#
_entry.id   AF-A0A7V9T8Q0-F1
#
_cell.length_a   1.000
_cell.length_b   1.000
_cell.length_c   1.000
_cell.angle_alpha   90.00
_cell.angle_beta   90.00
_cell.angle_gamma   90.00
#
_symmetry.space_group_name_H-M   'P 1'
#
loop_
_entity.id
_entity.type
_entity.pdbx_description
1 polymer ?
#
loop_
_entity_poly.entity_id
_entity_poly.type
_entity_poly.pdbx_seq_one_letter_code
_entity_poly.pdbx_strand_id
1 'polypeptide(L)'
;MVLDLLGQLPIARLAQGRRRMRTLALLGLLWAGAWLVVPFAGGASAGAALLLLTLAMMIFAIGECLHGAVHAPLVVDLAEPRLIGRYMALSALSWQVGFALGPAVGGYALDLSPSGVWFGAATLCAVGASSRSRSRRRSPRASAAPLSLCQPKSGRQGGLSVR
;
A
#
# COMPACT_ATOMS: atom_id res chain seq x y z
N MET A 1 17.48 4.53 -0.15
CA MET A 1 17.65 4.09 1.26
C MET A 1 17.65 5.27 2.25
N VAL A 2 18.60 6.23 2.16
CA VAL A 2 18.60 7.39 3.08
C VAL A 2 17.40 8.33 2.84
N LEU A 3 17.05 8.57 1.57
CA LEU A 3 15.90 9.41 1.21
C LEU A 3 14.56 8.81 1.69
N ASP A 4 14.43 7.48 1.60
CA ASP A 4 13.24 6.76 2.07
C ASP A 4 13.08 6.90 3.59
N LEU A 5 14.14 6.68 4.37
CA LEU A 5 14.09 6.78 5.84
C LEU A 5 13.72 8.19 6.32
N LEU A 6 14.28 9.24 5.70
CA LEU A 6 14.00 10.62 6.06
C LEU A 6 12.60 11.08 5.60
N GLY A 7 12.15 10.62 4.43
CA GLY A 7 10.83 10.94 3.87
C GLY A 7 9.67 10.16 4.49
N GLN A 8 9.93 8.94 4.97
CA GLN A 8 8.90 8.07 5.54
C GLN A 8 8.27 8.65 6.81
N LEU A 9 9.03 9.33 7.67
CA LEU A 9 8.50 9.85 8.94
C LEU A 9 7.41 10.93 8.74
N PRO A 10 7.61 12.00 7.94
CA PRO A 10 6.56 12.97 7.66
C PRO A 10 5.41 12.39 6.83
N ILE A 11 5.69 11.52 5.85
CA ILE A 11 4.67 10.87 5.01
C ILE A 11 3.81 9.93 5.85
N ALA A 12 4.40 9.14 6.75
CA ALA A 12 3.69 8.25 7.66
C ALA A 12 2.81 9.05 8.61
N ARG A 13 3.29 10.17 9.17
CA ARG A 13 2.49 11.07 10.01
C ARG A 13 1.33 11.72 9.24
N LEU A 14 1.53 12.10 7.98
CA LEU A 14 0.49 12.66 7.12
C LEU A 14 -0.49 11.60 6.58
N ALA A 15 -0.09 10.32 6.58
CA ALA A 15 -0.92 9.18 6.26
C ALA A 15 -1.72 8.67 7.47
N GLN A 16 -1.24 8.89 8.70
CA GLN A 16 -1.97 8.62 9.94
C GLN A 16 -3.23 9.49 10.03
N GLY A 17 -4.39 8.87 9.77
CA GLY A 17 -5.71 9.53 9.82
C GLY A 17 -6.48 9.52 8.50
N ARG A 18 -5.83 9.24 7.36
CA ARG A 18 -6.53 9.06 6.08
C ARG A 18 -7.01 7.63 5.91
N ARG A 19 -8.18 7.43 5.28
CA ARG A 19 -8.79 6.11 5.05
C ARG A 19 -7.78 5.19 4.36
N ARG A 20 -7.17 4.23 5.07
CA ARG A 20 -6.11 3.30 4.59
C ARG A 20 -6.38 2.76 3.17
N MET A 21 -7.63 2.43 2.88
CA MET A 21 -8.05 1.91 1.58
C MET A 21 -7.95 2.92 0.42
N ARG A 22 -8.09 4.23 0.66
CA ARG A 22 -7.85 5.27 -0.36
C ARG A 22 -6.35 5.42 -0.64
N THR A 23 -5.53 5.35 0.40
CA THR A 23 -4.07 5.41 0.28
C THR A 23 -3.53 4.25 -0.58
N LEU A 24 -4.07 3.04 -0.38
CA LEU A 24 -3.73 1.86 -1.20
C LEU A 24 -4.15 2.00 -2.67
N ALA A 25 -5.28 2.65 -2.95
CA ALA A 25 -5.74 2.89 -4.32
C ALA A 25 -4.89 3.97 -5.01
N LEU A 26 -4.55 5.06 -4.30
CA LEU A 26 -3.66 6.11 -4.79
C LEU A 26 -2.26 5.57 -5.09
N LEU A 27 -1.74 4.69 -4.22
CA LEU A 27 -0.46 4.02 -4.45
C LEU A 27 -0.44 3.26 -5.78
N GLY A 28 -1.46 2.43 -6.04
CA GLY A 28 -1.54 1.67 -7.29
C GLY A 28 -1.69 2.56 -8.53
N LEU A 29 -2.38 3.70 -8.42
CA LEU A 29 -2.48 4.68 -9.51
C LEU A 29 -1.17 5.42 -9.76
N LEU A 30 -0.43 5.78 -8.70
CA LEU A 30 0.88 6.42 -8.81
C LEU A 30 1.88 5.50 -9.51
N TRP A 31 1.94 4.23 -9.09
CA TRP A 31 2.80 3.24 -9.75
C TRP A 31 2.38 2.97 -11.20
N ALA A 32 1.08 2.86 -11.48
CA ALA A 32 0.60 2.73 -12.85
C ALA A 32 1.04 3.91 -13.72
N GLY A 33 0.92 5.14 -13.20
CA GLY A 33 1.39 6.36 -13.88
C GLY A 33 2.90 6.35 -14.12
N ALA A 34 3.70 5.93 -13.13
CA ALA A 34 5.14 5.83 -13.27
C ALA A 34 5.57 4.86 -14.39
N TRP A 35 4.95 3.68 -14.48
CA TRP A 35 5.25 2.72 -15.55
C TRP A 35 4.85 3.23 -16.93
N LEU A 36 3.78 4.04 -17.04
CA LEU A 36 3.38 4.64 -18.32
C LEU A 36 4.35 5.70 -18.82
N VAL A 37 5.10 6.36 -17.95
CA VAL A 37 6.09 7.41 -18.34
C VAL A 37 7.29 6.81 -19.08
N VAL A 38 7.65 5.56 -18.78
CA VAL A 38 8.84 4.89 -19.35
C VAL A 38 8.80 4.71 -20.88
N PRO A 39 7.71 4.21 -21.50
CA PRO A 39 7.66 4.10 -22.97
C PRO A 39 7.72 5.47 -23.68
N PHE A 40 7.22 6.55 -23.06
CA PHE A 40 7.35 7.91 -23.62
C PHE A 40 8.79 8.44 -23.53
N ALA A 41 9.54 8.05 -22.50
CA ALA A 41 10.96 8.40 -22.37
C ALA A 41 11.82 7.74 -23.47
N GLY A 42 11.44 6.54 -23.94
CA GLY A 42 12.16 5.81 -24.98
C GLY A 42 12.18 6.48 -26.37
N GLY A 43 11.22 7.37 -26.65
CA GLY A 43 11.15 8.14 -27.91
C GLY A 43 11.61 9.60 -27.79
N ALA A 44 12.01 10.04 -26.60
CA ALA A 44 12.35 11.43 -26.30
C ALA A 44 13.84 11.72 -26.52
N SER A 45 14.19 13.01 -26.67
CA SER A 45 15.61 13.43 -26.65
C SER A 45 16.25 13.10 -25.30
N ALA A 46 17.57 12.91 -25.25
CA ALA A 46 18.28 12.48 -24.04
C ALA A 46 17.96 13.34 -22.79
N GLY A 47 17.84 14.66 -22.97
CA GLY A 47 17.47 15.58 -21.88
C GLY A 47 16.02 15.39 -21.40
N ALA A 48 15.08 15.17 -22.32
CA ALA A 48 13.68 14.90 -21.98
C ALA A 48 13.50 13.51 -21.34
N ALA A 49 14.22 12.50 -21.83
CA ALA A 49 14.24 11.16 -21.24
C ALA A 49 14.75 11.19 -19.78
N LEU A 50 15.83 11.94 -19.51
CA LEU A 50 16.36 12.10 -18.15
C LEU A 50 15.33 12.75 -17.22
N LEU A 51 14.64 13.81 -17.67
CA LEU A 51 13.59 14.46 -16.90
C LEU A 51 12.41 13.51 -16.60
N LEU A 52 11.94 12.78 -17.61
CA LEU A 52 10.83 11.83 -17.47
C LEU A 52 11.18 10.69 -16.52
N LEU A 53 12.38 10.12 -16.62
CA LEU A 53 12.85 9.07 -15.73
C LEU A 53 13.05 9.58 -14.30
N THR A 54 13.55 10.80 -14.13
CA THR A 54 13.68 11.43 -12.80
C THR A 54 12.31 11.63 -12.16
N LEU A 55 11.33 12.12 -12.93
CA LEU A 55 9.95 12.26 -12.47
C LEU A 55 9.34 10.91 -12.08
N ALA A 56 9.54 9.87 -12.89
CA ALA A 56 9.08 8.52 -12.59
C ALA A 56 9.69 7.99 -11.28
N MET A 57 10.98 8.21 -11.04
CA MET A 57 11.65 7.82 -9.79
C MET A 57 11.12 8.59 -8.57
N MET A 58 10.83 9.89 -8.70
CA MET A 58 10.21 10.66 -7.63
C MET A 58 8.82 10.12 -7.28
N ILE A 59 8.01 9.78 -8.29
CA ILE A 59 6.69 9.15 -8.08
C ILE A 59 6.85 7.80 -7.39
N PHE A 60 7.86 7.01 -7.79
CA PHE A 60 8.14 5.71 -7.21
C PHE A 60 8.53 5.83 -5.73
N ALA A 61 9.40 6.78 -5.37
CA ALA A 61 9.82 7.05 -3.99
C ALA A 61 8.64 7.45 -3.09
N ILE A 62 7.74 8.31 -3.60
CA ILE A 62 6.50 8.66 -2.89
C ILE A 62 5.64 7.41 -2.67
N GLY A 63 5.48 6.58 -3.71
CA GLY A 63 4.76 5.32 -3.63
C GLY A 63 5.34 4.37 -2.57
N GLU A 64 6.66 4.21 -2.55
CA GLU A 64 7.35 3.33 -1.60
C GLU A 64 7.17 3.80 -0.15
N CYS A 65 7.26 5.11 0.10
CA CYS A 65 6.99 5.68 1.42
C CYS A 65 5.54 5.41 1.87
N LEU A 66 4.57 5.56 0.96
CA LEU A 66 3.17 5.23 1.24
C LEU A 66 3.00 3.73 1.51
N HIS A 67 3.66 2.87 0.73
CA HIS A 67 3.64 1.43 0.88
C HIS A 67 4.11 1.03 2.28
N GLY A 68 5.29 1.51 2.70
CA GLY A 68 5.87 1.22 4.02
C GLY A 68 4.95 1.60 5.17
N ALA A 69 4.22 2.73 5.06
CA ALA A 69 3.31 3.20 6.11
C ALA A 69 2.03 2.36 6.25
N VAL A 70 1.56 1.72 5.17
CA VAL A 70 0.26 1.01 5.16
C VAL A 70 0.39 -0.51 5.20
N HIS A 71 1.51 -1.07 4.75
CA HIS A 71 1.66 -2.51 4.55
C HIS A 71 1.64 -3.30 5.87
N ALA A 72 2.53 -2.96 6.81
CA ALA A 72 2.61 -3.64 8.11
C ALA A 72 1.27 -3.64 8.88
N PRO A 73 0.59 -2.50 9.09
CA PRO A 73 -0.65 -2.52 9.84
C PRO A 73 -1.81 -3.21 9.09
N LEU A 74 -1.80 -3.24 7.75
CA LEU A 74 -2.79 -3.99 6.98
C LEU A 74 -2.68 -5.50 7.23
N VAL A 75 -1.47 -6.02 7.36
CA VAL A 75 -1.22 -7.44 7.67
C VAL A 75 -1.66 -7.76 9.11
N VAL A 76 -1.39 -6.86 10.06
CA VAL A 76 -1.85 -7.02 11.46
C VAL A 76 -3.37 -7.01 11.56
N ASP A 77 -4.04 -6.07 10.91
CA ASP A 77 -5.51 -5.97 10.95
C ASP A 77 -6.20 -7.24 10.42
N LEU A 78 -5.53 -7.97 9.51
CA LEU A 78 -6.05 -9.21 8.90
C LEU A 78 -5.70 -10.47 9.71
N ALA A 79 -4.71 -10.40 10.59
CA ALA A 79 -4.18 -11.53 11.31
C ALA A 79 -4.97 -11.78 12.61
N GLU A 80 -5.26 -13.04 12.91
CA GLU A 80 -5.73 -13.42 14.24
C GLU A 80 -4.61 -13.19 15.28
N PRO A 81 -4.91 -12.71 16.51
CA PRO A 81 -3.87 -12.31 17.47
C PRO A 81 -2.82 -13.38 17.78
N ARG A 82 -3.21 -14.66 17.72
CA ARG A 82 -2.32 -15.81 17.97
C ARG A 82 -1.39 -16.13 16.80
N LEU A 83 -1.66 -15.62 15.60
CA LEU A 83 -0.99 -15.99 14.36
C LEU A 83 -0.30 -14.81 13.65
N ILE A 84 -0.23 -13.62 14.27
CA ILE A 84 0.40 -12.41 13.72
C ILE A 84 1.81 -12.71 13.15
N GLY A 85 2.63 -13.47 13.89
CA GLY A 85 3.97 -13.84 13.44
C GLY A 85 3.98 -14.66 12.15
N ARG A 86 3.00 -15.57 11.96
CA ARG A 86 2.88 -16.37 10.72
C ARG A 86 2.40 -15.52 9.55
N TYR A 87 1.47 -14.61 9.78
CA TYR A 87 1.00 -13.68 8.74
C TYR A 87 2.11 -12.74 8.28
N MET A 88 2.93 -12.23 9.20
CA MET A 88 4.11 -11.43 8.87
C MET A 88 5.16 -12.23 8.09
N ALA A 89 5.42 -13.48 8.47
CA ALA A 89 6.33 -14.35 7.74
C ALA A 89 5.84 -14.62 6.30
N LEU A 90 4.55 -14.93 6.12
CA LEU A 90 3.94 -15.11 4.79
C LEU A 90 4.00 -13.84 3.96
N SER A 91 3.75 -12.68 4.57
CA SER A 91 3.86 -11.38 3.93
C SER A 91 5.31 -11.12 3.44
N ALA A 92 6.31 -11.37 4.28
CA ALA A 92 7.72 -11.27 3.89
C ALA A 92 8.10 -12.26 2.77
N LEU A 93 7.63 -13.51 2.85
CA LEU A 93 7.87 -14.51 1.80
C LEU A 93 7.29 -14.06 0.45
N SER A 94 6.09 -13.48 0.44
CA SER A 94 5.49 -12.96 -0.79
C SER A 94 6.35 -11.88 -1.45
N TRP A 95 7.02 -11.06 -0.63
CA TRP A 95 7.95 -10.04 -1.10
C TRP A 95 9.20 -10.67 -1.74
N GLN A 96 9.78 -11.66 -1.07
CA GLN A 96 10.96 -12.37 -1.57
C GLN A 96 10.66 -13.11 -2.88
N VAL A 97 9.49 -13.74 -3.00
CA VAL A 97 9.04 -14.36 -4.25
C VAL A 97 8.90 -13.32 -5.35
N GLY A 98 8.35 -12.14 -5.05
CA GLY A 98 8.26 -11.02 -5.99
C GLY A 98 9.64 -10.57 -6.50
N PHE A 99 10.61 -10.39 -5.62
CA PHE A 99 11.98 -10.02 -6.02
C PHE A 99 12.73 -11.13 -6.76
N ALA A 100 12.46 -12.40 -6.46
CA ALA A 100 13.07 -13.51 -7.16
C ALA A 100 12.51 -13.66 -8.59
N LEU A 101 11.18 -13.60 -8.75
CA LEU A 101 10.52 -13.81 -10.04
C LEU A 101 10.50 -12.55 -10.90
N GLY A 102 10.51 -11.37 -10.30
CA GLY A 102 10.38 -10.08 -10.99
C GLY A 102 11.40 -9.88 -12.12
N PRO A 103 12.72 -10.02 -11.87
CA PRO A 103 13.74 -9.86 -12.91
C PRO A 103 13.63 -10.90 -14.03
N ALA A 104 13.32 -12.16 -13.69
CA ALA A 104 13.20 -13.23 -14.68
C ALA A 104 12.00 -13.00 -15.61
N VAL A 105 10.83 -12.68 -15.05
CA VAL A 105 9.62 -12.38 -15.82
C VAL A 105 9.76 -11.08 -16.58
N GLY A 106 10.34 -10.05 -15.96
CA GLY A 106 10.54 -8.73 -16.57
C GLY A 106 11.54 -8.77 -17.74
N GLY A 107 12.65 -9.49 -17.58
CA GLY A 107 13.63 -9.69 -18.66
C GLY A 107 13.04 -10.45 -19.84
N TYR A 108 12.33 -11.55 -19.57
CA TYR A 108 11.66 -12.30 -20.63
C TYR A 108 10.57 -11.48 -21.34
N ALA A 109 9.82 -10.66 -20.60
CA ALA A 109 8.82 -9.77 -21.20
C ALA A 109 9.44 -8.65 -22.03
N LEU A 110 10.61 -8.13 -21.63
CA LEU A 110 11.38 -7.16 -22.41
C LEU A 110 11.85 -7.73 -23.74
N ASP A 111 12.30 -9.00 -23.76
CA ASP A 111 12.72 -9.70 -24.99
C ASP A 111 11.56 -9.86 -26.00
N LEU A 112 10.34 -10.07 -25.51
CA LEU A 112 9.14 -10.17 -26.36
C LEU A 112 8.68 -8.80 -26.89
N SER A 113 8.62 -7.80 -26.02
CA SER A 113 8.20 -6.45 -26.41
C SER A 113 8.78 -5.40 -25.46
N PRO A 114 9.75 -4.59 -25.93
CA PRO A 114 10.36 -3.53 -25.13
C PRO A 114 9.35 -2.50 -24.63
N SER A 115 8.27 -2.24 -25.37
CA SER A 115 7.21 -1.30 -25.00
C SER A 115 6.07 -1.98 -24.24
N GLY A 116 5.74 -3.22 -24.60
CA GLY A 116 4.60 -3.96 -24.06
C GLY A 116 4.71 -4.28 -22.58
N VAL A 117 5.92 -4.54 -22.08
CA VAL A 117 6.17 -4.83 -20.65
C VAL A 117 5.71 -3.69 -19.72
N TRP A 118 5.90 -2.44 -20.14
CA TRP A 118 5.57 -1.26 -19.35
C TRP A 118 4.05 -1.02 -19.29
N PHE A 119 3.35 -1.23 -20.41
CA PHE A 119 1.88 -1.20 -20.43
C PHE A 119 1.28 -2.37 -19.64
N GLY A 120 1.92 -3.55 -19.67
CA GLY A 120 1.54 -4.69 -18.84
C GLY A 120 1.66 -4.39 -17.34
N ALA A 121 2.78 -3.79 -16.92
CA ALA A 121 2.98 -3.36 -15.53
C ALA A 121 1.95 -2.30 -15.12
N ALA A 122 1.72 -1.29 -15.97
CA ALA A 122 0.74 -0.24 -15.70
C ALA A 122 -0.69 -0.77 -15.56
N THR A 123 -1.10 -1.68 -16.45
CA THR A 123 -2.44 -2.31 -16.41
C THR A 123 -2.60 -3.17 -15.16
N LEU A 124 -1.58 -3.96 -14.79
CA LEU A 124 -1.61 -4.76 -13.56
C LEU A 124 -1.77 -3.88 -12.31
N CYS A 125 -1.02 -2.78 -12.22
CA CYS A 125 -1.15 -1.81 -11.12
C CYS A 125 -2.54 -1.14 -11.10
N ALA A 126 -3.08 -0.78 -12.25
CA ALA A 126 -4.41 -0.17 -12.37
C ALA A 126 -5.54 -1.15 -11.98
N VAL A 127 -5.43 -2.43 -12.38
CA VAL A 127 -6.36 -3.49 -11.97
C VAL A 127 -6.32 -3.68 -10.45
N GLY A 128 -5.11 -3.72 -9.86
CA GLY A 128 -4.93 -3.80 -8.40
C GLY A 128 -5.55 -2.62 -7.64
N ALA A 129 -5.40 -1.39 -8.15
CA ALA A 129 -6.04 -0.20 -7.58
C ALA A 129 -7.57 -0.25 -7.70
N SER A 130 -8.08 -0.66 -8.87
CA SER A 130 -9.51 -0.68 -9.15
C SER A 130 -10.25 -1.74 -8.34
N SER A 131 -9.68 -2.93 -8.11
CA SER A 131 -10.27 -3.99 -7.28
C SER A 131 -10.47 -3.54 -5.83
N ARG A 132 -9.49 -2.84 -5.25
CA ARG A 132 -9.59 -2.25 -3.90
C ARG A 132 -10.63 -1.15 -3.82
N SER A 133 -10.76 -0.33 -4.87
CA SER A 133 -11.80 0.69 -4.94
C SER A 133 -13.21 0.09 -5.03
N ARG A 134 -13.34 -1.08 -5.66
CA ARG A 134 -14.62 -1.78 -5.87
C ARG A 134 -15.08 -2.50 -4.60
N SER A 135 -14.15 -3.08 -3.84
CA SER A 135 -14.44 -3.64 -2.50
C SER A 135 -14.99 -2.57 -1.53
N ARG A 136 -14.51 -1.32 -1.63
CA ARG A 136 -15.02 -0.18 -0.85
C ARG A 136 -16.50 0.12 -1.10
N ARG A 137 -17.03 -0.15 -2.30
CA ARG A 137 -18.46 0.05 -2.60
C ARG A 137 -19.34 -1.03 -1.97
N ARG A 138 -18.78 -2.20 -1.65
CA ARG A 138 -19.51 -3.33 -1.05
C ARG A 138 -19.57 -3.28 0.48
N SER A 139 -18.62 -2.60 1.14
CA SER A 139 -18.66 -2.42 2.61
C SER A 139 -18.92 -0.97 3.07
N PRO A 140 -20.16 -0.48 2.99
CA PRO A 140 -20.63 0.62 3.84
C PRO A 140 -21.11 0.18 5.24
N ARG A 141 -21.19 -1.13 5.55
CA ARG A 141 -21.94 -1.61 6.73
C ARG A 141 -21.14 -1.97 7.99
N ALA A 142 -19.81 -2.01 7.97
CA ALA A 142 -19.04 -2.36 9.18
C ALA A 142 -18.76 -1.18 10.13
N SER A 143 -19.07 0.07 9.75
CA SER A 143 -18.90 1.26 10.60
C SER A 143 -20.14 1.60 11.45
N ALA A 144 -21.13 0.72 11.50
CA ALA A 144 -22.31 0.87 12.37
C ALA A 144 -22.42 -0.29 13.39
N ALA A 145 -21.29 -0.78 13.92
CA ALA A 145 -21.31 -1.51 15.17
C ALA A 145 -21.19 -0.48 16.31
N PRO A 146 -22.25 -0.25 17.11
CA PRO A 146 -22.21 0.73 18.18
C PRO A 146 -21.18 0.30 19.23
N LEU A 147 -20.38 1.27 19.69
CA LEU A 147 -19.57 1.17 20.91
C LEU A 147 -20.49 0.93 22.12
N SER A 148 -20.95 -0.31 22.32
CA SER A 148 -21.80 -0.72 23.44
C SER A 148 -21.12 -1.69 24.40
N LEU A 149 -19.79 -1.83 24.36
CA LEU A 149 -19.05 -2.72 25.27
C LEU A 149 -18.08 -1.99 26.22
N CYS A 150 -18.26 -0.69 26.42
CA CYS A 150 -17.75 -0.02 27.62
C CYS A 150 -18.91 0.61 28.39
N GLN A 151 -19.82 -0.24 28.89
CA GLN A 151 -20.57 0.09 30.09
C GLN A 151 -19.63 -0.21 31.27
N PRO A 152 -19.04 0.78 31.95
CA PRO A 152 -18.49 0.53 33.27
C PRO A 152 -19.64 0.04 34.15
N LYS A 153 -19.47 -1.10 34.84
CA LYS A 153 -20.45 -1.56 35.83
C LYS A 153 -20.61 -0.47 36.90
N SER A 154 -21.66 0.34 36.75
CA SER A 154 -22.19 1.23 37.76
C SER A 154 -22.81 0.38 38.88
N GLY A 155 -21.99 -0.02 39.85
CA GLY A 155 -22.43 -0.56 41.13
C GLY A 155 -22.18 0.48 42.22
N ARG A 156 -22.96 1.56 42.23
CA ARG A 156 -22.95 2.56 43.32
C ARG A 156 -23.91 2.07 44.42
N GLN A 157 -23.38 2.06 45.65
CA GLN A 157 -24.08 2.28 46.93
C GLN A 157 -24.94 1.17 47.56
N GLY A 158 -24.38 0.63 48.65
CA GLY A 158 -25.02 0.50 49.97
C GLY A 158 -23.87 0.31 50.96
N GLY A 159 -23.53 1.23 51.86
CA GLY A 159 -24.43 1.97 52.74
C GLY A 159 -24.38 1.30 54.12
N LEU A 160 -23.59 1.90 55.01
CA LEU A 160 -23.83 1.99 56.45
C LEU A 160 -23.76 0.71 57.33
N SER A 161 -22.83 0.79 58.30
CA SER A 161 -22.98 0.44 59.72
C SER A 161 -23.47 -0.97 60.11
N VAL A 162 -22.70 -1.65 60.96
CA VAL A 162 -23.04 -1.96 62.37
C VAL A 162 -22.09 -3.04 62.89
N ARG A 163 -21.45 -2.71 64.02
CA ARG A 163 -20.69 -3.54 64.99
C ARG A 163 -19.24 -3.90 64.68
#